data_AF-A0A818YRJ1-F1
#
_entry.id   AF-A0A818YRJ1-F1
#
_cell.length_a   1.000
_cell.length_b   1.000
_cell.length_c   1.000
_cell.angle_alpha   90.00
_cell.angle_beta   90.00
_cell.angle_gamma   90.00
#
_symmetry.space_group_name_H-M   'P 1'
#
loop_
_entity.id
_entity.type
_entity.pdbx_description
1 polymer ?
#
loop_
_entity_poly.entity_id
_entity_poly.type
_entity_poly.pdbx_seq_one_letter_code
_entity_poly.pdbx_strand_id
1 'polypeptide(L)'
;MLGSIFRIESINCTGNQLWIIHMSLCHEDDHDLKEVLEYMKKQNGIEQTNLCTWSKILLKMGKFDLAKKYYIRCVNELFDNDPLLLMAYEGLADIAYQQNDYDETIKWQQKLNDFKDRMILESTATTTTTAVTTTETNTTATTTTTTTTTTTAGLGKQSTT
;
A
#
# COMPACT_ATOMS: atom_id res chain seq x y z
N MET A 1 -8.76 -5.94 10.87
CA MET A 1 -8.57 -5.28 12.19
C MET A 1 -7.52 -6.07 12.96
N LEU A 2 -6.51 -5.40 13.54
CA LEU A 2 -5.53 -6.12 14.35
C LEU A 2 -6.09 -6.32 15.76
N GLY A 3 -6.36 -7.58 16.08
CA GLY A 3 -7.00 -7.97 17.33
C GLY A 3 -8.49 -8.21 17.13
N SER A 4 -8.97 -9.31 17.68
CA SER A 4 -10.39 -9.61 17.82
C SER A 4 -10.74 -9.36 19.28
N ILE A 5 -11.75 -8.54 19.54
CA ILE A 5 -12.25 -8.39 20.91
C ILE A 5 -13.37 -9.41 21.10
N PHE A 6 -13.22 -10.18 22.16
CA PHE A 6 -14.20 -11.18 22.56
C PHE A 6 -14.84 -10.73 23.88
N ARG A 7 -16.17 -10.75 23.92
CA ARG A 7 -16.92 -10.57 25.16
C ARG A 7 -17.09 -11.93 25.82
N ILE A 8 -16.70 -12.04 27.08
CA ILE A 8 -16.95 -13.23 27.89
C ILE A 8 -18.44 -13.22 28.27
N GLU A 9 -19.15 -14.28 27.87
CA GLU A 9 -20.57 -14.45 28.17
C GLU A 9 -20.78 -15.28 29.43
N SER A 10 -20.01 -16.35 29.58
CA SER A 10 -20.04 -17.17 30.79
C SER A 10 -18.75 -17.95 30.96
N ILE A 11 -18.45 -18.27 32.22
CA ILE A 11 -17.34 -19.15 32.61
C ILE A 11 -17.96 -20.28 33.43
N ASN A 12 -18.00 -21.47 32.84
CA ASN A 12 -18.64 -22.63 33.45
C ASN A 12 -17.60 -23.70 33.74
N CYS A 13 -17.68 -24.31 34.92
CA CYS A 13 -16.89 -25.49 35.25
C CYS A 13 -17.76 -26.72 35.00
N THR A 14 -17.31 -27.62 34.14
CA THR A 14 -17.99 -28.87 33.83
C THR A 14 -17.29 -30.00 34.54
N GLY A 15 -18.05 -30.81 35.31
CA GLY A 15 -17.61 -32.09 35.88
C GLY A 15 -16.16 -32.08 36.40
N ASN A 16 -15.33 -32.99 35.89
CA ASN A 16 -13.92 -33.23 36.27
C ASN A 16 -12.96 -32.03 36.01
N GLN A 17 -13.24 -30.85 36.56
CA GLN A 17 -12.37 -29.65 36.58
C GLN A 17 -12.09 -29.00 35.21
N LEU A 18 -12.96 -29.19 34.21
CA LEU A 18 -12.81 -28.52 32.91
C LEU A 18 -13.51 -27.16 32.93
N TRP A 19 -12.76 -26.08 32.74
CA TRP A 19 -13.30 -24.73 32.60
C TRP A 19 -13.60 -24.43 31.13
N ILE A 20 -14.86 -24.11 30.83
CA ILE A 20 -15.33 -23.69 29.52
C ILE A 20 -15.67 -22.20 29.59
N ILE A 21 -15.02 -21.41 28.75
CA ILE A 21 -15.27 -19.97 28.62
C ILE A 21 -16.06 -19.77 27.32
N HIS A 22 -17.32 -19.37 27.46
CA HIS A 22 -18.13 -18.96 26.31
C HIS A 22 -17.84 -17.50 25.99
N MET A 23 -17.51 -17.26 24.73
CA MET A 23 -17.15 -15.94 24.25
C MET A 23 -17.87 -15.65 22.93
N SER A 24 -18.35 -14.42 22.77
CA SER A 24 -18.83 -13.89 21.49
C SER A 24 -17.82 -12.91 20.91
N LEU A 25 -17.64 -12.96 19.59
CA LEU A 25 -16.88 -11.96 18.86
C LEU A 25 -17.70 -10.67 18.83
N CYS A 26 -17.14 -9.58 19.36
CA CYS A 26 -17.78 -8.27 19.32
C CYS A 26 -17.81 -7.73 17.88
N HIS A 27 -18.91 -7.10 17.49
CA HIS A 27 -19.00 -6.43 16.19
C HIS A 27 -18.30 -5.08 16.25
N GLU A 28 -17.80 -4.58 15.11
CA GLU A 28 -17.22 -3.21 15.05
C GLU A 28 -18.24 -2.11 15.39
N ASP A 29 -19.53 -2.45 15.34
CA ASP A 29 -20.65 -1.55 15.60
C ASP A 29 -21.19 -1.65 17.05
N ASP A 30 -20.59 -2.51 17.90
CA ASP A 30 -20.92 -2.52 19.32
C ASP A 30 -20.56 -1.16 19.93
N HIS A 31 -21.59 -0.41 20.33
CA HIS A 31 -21.46 1.02 20.64
C HIS A 31 -20.48 1.28 21.79
N ASP A 32 -20.42 0.36 22.75
CA ASP A 32 -19.55 0.41 23.93
C ASP A 32 -18.07 0.17 23.60
N LEU A 33 -17.79 -0.49 22.47
CA LEU A 33 -16.45 -0.88 22.05
C LEU A 33 -15.89 0.01 20.95
N LYS A 34 -16.75 0.79 20.30
CA LYS A 34 -16.39 1.68 19.19
C LYS A 34 -15.24 2.63 19.56
N GLU A 35 -15.28 3.24 20.73
CA GLU A 35 -14.22 4.16 21.19
C GLU A 35 -12.88 3.44 21.39
N VAL A 36 -12.90 2.25 22.00
CA VAL A 36 -11.70 1.43 22.21
C VAL A 36 -11.13 0.95 20.88
N LEU A 37 -12.00 0.55 19.95
CA LEU A 37 -11.64 0.13 18.60
C LEU A 37 -11.06 1.29 17.79
N GLU A 38 -11.67 2.47 17.84
CA GLU A 38 -11.16 3.69 17.20
C GLU A 38 -9.81 4.11 17.81
N TYR A 39 -9.65 4.02 19.14
CA TYR A 39 -8.39 4.27 19.81
C TYR A 39 -7.30 3.29 19.35
N MET A 40 -7.59 1.98 19.29
CA MET A 40 -6.66 0.97 18.80
C MET A 40 -6.32 1.19 17.32
N LYS A 41 -7.30 1.55 16.47
CA LYS A 41 -7.08 1.91 15.06
C LYS A 41 -6.17 3.13 14.94
N LYS A 42 -6.39 4.16 15.76
CA LYS A 42 -5.61 5.42 15.78
C LYS A 42 -4.18 5.24 16.30
N GLN A 43 -3.99 4.49 17.39
CA GLN A 43 -2.67 4.18 17.95
C GLN A 43 -1.82 3.35 16.99
N ASN A 44 -2.47 2.43 16.27
CA ASN A 44 -1.79 1.60 15.31
C ASN A 44 -1.60 2.33 13.96
N GLY A 45 -2.44 3.31 13.63
CA GLY A 45 -2.40 4.08 12.38
C GLY A 45 -2.74 3.21 11.16
N ILE A 46 -3.52 2.16 11.36
CA ILE A 46 -3.66 1.03 10.44
C ILE A 46 -5.13 0.80 10.14
N GLU A 47 -5.55 1.14 8.92
CA GLU A 47 -6.90 0.85 8.42
C GLU A 47 -7.06 -0.60 7.96
N GLN A 48 -5.98 -1.27 7.51
CA GLN A 48 -6.01 -2.64 7.00
C GLN A 48 -4.90 -3.50 7.60
N THR A 49 -5.27 -4.69 8.08
CA THR A 49 -4.33 -5.70 8.58
C THR A 49 -3.60 -6.35 7.41
N ASN A 50 -2.58 -5.67 6.89
CA ASN A 50 -1.72 -6.19 5.83
C ASN A 50 -0.41 -6.75 6.41
N LEU A 51 0.34 -7.46 5.58
CA LEU A 51 1.58 -8.12 5.96
C LEU A 51 2.63 -7.13 6.53
N CYS A 52 2.66 -5.90 6.03
CA CYS A 52 3.67 -4.90 6.40
C CYS A 52 3.35 -4.28 7.76
N THR A 53 2.06 -4.12 8.04
CA THR A 53 1.55 -3.82 9.37
C THR A 53 1.95 -4.89 10.39
N TRP A 54 1.73 -6.17 10.05
CA TRP A 54 2.13 -7.27 10.94
C TRP A 54 3.63 -7.26 11.23
N SER A 55 4.43 -7.00 10.20
CA SER A 55 5.89 -6.86 10.29
C SER A 55 6.30 -5.73 11.25
N LYS A 56 5.60 -4.58 11.20
CA LYS A 56 5.82 -3.44 12.11
C LYS A 56 5.56 -3.80 13.57
N ILE A 57 4.56 -4.62 13.83
CA ILE A 57 4.26 -5.08 15.19
C ILE A 57 5.35 -6.04 15.68
N LEU A 58 5.78 -6.97 14.83
CA LEU A 58 6.90 -7.88 15.15
C LEU A 58 8.18 -7.10 15.45
N LEU A 59 8.45 -6.03 14.70
CA LEU A 59 9.56 -5.11 14.95
C LEU A 59 9.44 -4.46 16.34
N LYS A 60 8.27 -3.89 16.68
CA LYS A 60 8.01 -3.31 18.01
C LYS A 60 8.13 -4.33 19.15
N MET A 61 7.85 -5.60 18.88
CA MET A 61 8.03 -6.71 19.83
C MET A 61 9.49 -7.18 19.96
N GLY A 62 10.44 -6.60 19.21
CA GLY A 62 11.84 -7.03 19.19
C GLY A 62 12.08 -8.34 18.42
N LYS A 63 11.09 -8.86 17.69
CA LYS A 63 11.20 -10.08 16.89
C LYS A 63 11.81 -9.76 15.51
N PHE A 64 13.06 -9.28 15.51
CA PHE A 64 13.72 -8.71 14.33
C PHE A 64 13.81 -9.68 13.14
N ASP A 65 14.19 -10.94 13.35
CA ASP A 65 14.32 -11.92 12.25
C ASP A 65 12.98 -12.20 11.55
N LEU A 66 11.92 -12.33 12.37
CA LEU A 66 10.58 -12.56 11.87
C LEU A 66 10.05 -11.32 11.14
N ALA A 67 10.25 -10.14 11.72
CA ALA A 67 9.89 -8.86 11.10
C ALA A 67 10.59 -8.69 9.75
N LYS A 68 11.90 -8.92 9.69
CA LYS A 68 12.71 -8.82 8.45
C LYS A 68 12.19 -9.74 7.37
N LYS A 69 11.89 -11.01 7.70
CA LYS A 69 11.33 -11.99 6.77
C LYS A 69 10.02 -11.50 6.15
N TYR A 70 9.12 -10.96 6.95
CA TYR A 70 7.83 -10.49 6.46
C TYR A 70 7.92 -9.16 5.71
N TYR A 71 8.82 -8.26 6.11
CA TYR A 71 9.07 -7.04 5.34
C TYR A 71 9.69 -7.31 3.97
N ILE A 72 10.63 -8.25 3.85
CA ILE A 72 11.16 -8.66 2.54
C ILE A 72 10.04 -9.24 1.67
N ARG A 73 9.17 -10.06 2.27
CA ARG A 73 8.01 -10.60 1.56
C ARG A 73 7.05 -9.48 1.09
N CYS A 74 6.81 -8.47 1.92
CA CYS A 74 6.06 -7.27 1.52
C CYS A 74 6.65 -6.62 0.27
N VAL A 75 7.96 -6.32 0.28
CA VAL A 75 8.62 -5.66 -0.85
C VAL A 75 8.50 -6.48 -2.14
N ASN A 76 8.46 -7.81 -2.05
CA ASN A 76 8.34 -8.68 -3.21
C ASN A 76 6.90 -8.87 -3.72
N GLU A 77 5.89 -8.69 -2.87
CA GLU A 77 4.47 -8.92 -3.22
C GLU A 77 3.71 -7.63 -3.57
N LEU A 78 4.23 -6.47 -3.17
CA LEU A 78 3.61 -5.17 -3.41
C LEU A 78 3.95 -4.62 -4.81
N PHE A 79 3.05 -3.79 -5.35
CA PHE A 79 3.30 -3.04 -6.58
C PHE A 79 4.28 -1.89 -6.34
N ASP A 80 4.99 -1.47 -7.39
CA ASP A 80 6.08 -0.49 -7.31
C ASP A 80 5.70 0.89 -6.73
N ASN A 81 4.40 1.23 -6.74
CA ASN A 81 3.84 2.49 -6.23
C ASN A 81 2.94 2.31 -5.01
N ASP A 82 2.93 1.13 -4.39
CA ASP A 82 2.13 0.90 -3.20
C ASP A 82 2.67 1.72 -2.01
N PRO A 83 1.86 2.55 -1.34
CA PRO A 83 2.29 3.31 -0.16
C PRO A 83 2.87 2.45 0.97
N LEU A 84 2.50 1.16 1.05
CA LEU A 84 3.02 0.21 2.04
C LEU A 84 4.50 -0.13 1.84
N LEU A 85 5.04 0.10 0.64
CA LEU A 85 6.45 -0.08 0.34
C LEU A 85 7.32 0.87 1.18
N LEU A 86 6.82 2.08 1.43
CA LEU A 86 7.44 3.06 2.33
C LEU A 86 7.65 2.45 3.74
N MET A 87 6.59 1.88 4.30
CA MET A 87 6.60 1.24 5.61
C MET A 87 7.54 0.04 5.66
N ALA A 88 7.64 -0.71 4.55
CA ALA A 88 8.52 -1.86 4.47
C ALA A 88 10.01 -1.46 4.42
N TYR A 89 10.36 -0.44 3.64
CA TYR A 89 11.74 0.06 3.58
C TYR A 89 12.19 0.71 4.90
N GLU A 90 11.33 1.50 5.54
CA GLU A 90 11.61 2.06 6.87
C GLU A 90 11.85 0.96 7.90
N GLY A 91 10.97 -0.05 7.94
CA GLY A 91 11.11 -1.16 8.87
C GLY A 91 12.38 -2.00 8.65
N LEU A 92 12.80 -2.20 7.40
CA LEU A 92 14.04 -2.91 7.08
C LEU A 92 15.29 -2.12 7.47
N ALA A 93 15.29 -0.80 7.23
CA ALA A 93 16.38 0.08 7.65
C ALA A 93 16.52 0.11 9.18
N ASP A 94 15.41 0.20 9.91
CA ASP A 94 15.37 0.17 11.38
C ASP A 94 15.91 -1.16 11.91
N ILE A 95 15.49 -2.30 11.34
CA ILE A 95 16.00 -3.62 11.74
C ILE A 95 17.51 -3.71 11.53
N ALA A 96 18.00 -3.30 10.34
CA ALA A 96 19.43 -3.32 10.04
C ALA A 96 20.23 -2.44 11.01
N TYR A 97 19.68 -1.26 11.35
CA TYR A 97 20.30 -0.34 12.30
C TYR A 97 20.38 -0.96 13.71
N GLN A 98 19.30 -1.58 14.19
CA GLN A 98 19.26 -2.29 15.48
C GLN A 98 20.21 -3.49 15.51
N GLN A 99 20.48 -4.11 14.35
CA GLN A 99 21.44 -5.21 14.20
C GLN A 99 22.89 -4.73 14.02
N ASN A 100 23.14 -3.41 13.99
CA ASN A 100 24.43 -2.78 13.67
C ASN A 100 24.96 -3.13 12.27
N ASP A 101 24.08 -3.49 11.34
CA ASP A 101 24.38 -3.72 9.93
C ASP A 101 24.17 -2.42 9.14
N TYR A 102 25.13 -1.49 9.28
CA TYR A 102 25.01 -0.15 8.71
C TYR A 102 25.01 -0.14 7.18
N ASP A 103 25.69 -1.09 6.55
CA ASP A 103 25.70 -1.23 5.08
C ASP A 103 24.28 -1.53 4.57
N GLU A 104 23.59 -2.46 5.23
CA GLU A 104 22.22 -2.80 4.89
C GLU A 104 21.24 -1.66 5.27
N THR A 105 21.48 -0.93 6.36
CA THR A 105 20.72 0.29 6.69
C THR A 105 20.77 1.33 5.58
N ILE A 106 21.97 1.66 5.08
CA ILE A 106 22.17 2.66 4.03
C ILE A 106 21.45 2.23 2.75
N LYS A 107 21.58 0.96 2.38
CA LYS A 107 20.91 0.39 1.19
C LYS A 107 19.39 0.52 1.26
N TRP A 108 18.77 0.24 2.41
CA TRP A 108 17.32 0.38 2.57
C TRP A 108 16.89 1.85 2.61
N GLN A 109 17.68 2.74 3.22
CA GLN A 109 17.42 4.19 3.18
C GLN A 109 17.53 4.77 1.76
N GLN A 110 18.47 4.31 0.94
CA GLN A 110 18.56 4.71 -0.46
C GLN A 110 17.29 4.32 -1.22
N LYS A 111 16.85 3.06 -1.10
CA LYS A 111 15.58 2.60 -1.70
C LYS A 111 14.37 3.40 -1.24
N LEU A 112 14.34 3.77 0.04
CA LEU A 112 13.28 4.61 0.61
C LEU A 112 13.26 6.00 -0.04
N ASN A 113 14.43 6.64 -0.21
CA ASN A 113 14.53 7.95 -0.84
C ASN A 113 14.17 7.87 -2.33
N ASP A 114 14.69 6.88 -3.06
CA ASP A 114 14.35 6.67 -4.47
C ASP A 114 12.84 6.48 -4.67
N PHE A 115 12.17 5.77 -3.76
CA PHE A 115 10.73 5.60 -3.78
C PHE A 115 9.99 6.92 -3.55
N LYS A 116 10.40 7.71 -2.55
CA LYS A 116 9.81 9.04 -2.28
C LYS A 116 9.94 9.96 -3.48
N ASP A 117 11.11 9.97 -4.13
CA ASP A 117 11.36 10.80 -5.30
C ASP A 117 10.47 10.39 -6.49
N ARG A 118 10.27 9.09 -6.72
CA ARG A 118 9.33 8.59 -7.75
C ARG A 118 7.89 9.02 -7.48
N MET A 119 7.43 8.90 -6.25
CA MET A 119 6.08 9.30 -5.86
C MET A 119 5.84 10.81 -6.06
N ILE A 120 6.85 11.64 -5.77
CA ILE A 120 6.79 13.08 -6.01
C ILE A 120 6.72 13.38 -7.51
N LEU A 121 7.59 12.78 -8.32
CA LEU A 121 7.61 12.96 -9.77
C LEU A 121 6.26 12.61 -10.42
N GLU A 122 5.67 11.48 -10.03
CA GLU A 122 4.40 11.01 -10.58
C GLU A 122 3.23 11.94 -10.21
N SER A 123 3.23 12.51 -9.01
CA SER A 123 2.24 13.52 -8.58
C SER A 123 2.33 14.84 -9.36
N THR A 124 3.53 15.24 -9.79
CA THR A 124 3.76 16.47 -10.58
C THR A 124 3.44 16.29 -12.08
N ALA A 125 3.56 15.05 -12.61
CA ALA A 125 3.24 14.75 -14.00
C ALA A 125 1.71 14.72 -14.27
N THR A 126 0.92 14.27 -13.31
CA THR A 126 -0.55 14.20 -13.44
C THR A 126 -1.22 15.58 -13.39
N THR A 127 -0.65 16.53 -12.66
CA THR A 127 -1.17 17.92 -12.58
C THR A 127 -0.89 18.72 -13.85
N THR A 128 0.22 18.44 -14.55
CA THR A 128 0.60 19.14 -15.78
C THR A 128 -0.20 18.68 -17.00
N THR A 129 -0.59 17.40 -17.05
CA THR A 129 -1.32 16.82 -18.20
C THR A 129 -2.78 17.29 -18.29
N THR A 130 -3.39 17.69 -17.17
CA THR A 130 -4.79 18.16 -17.16
C THR A 130 -4.93 19.66 -17.51
N ALA A 131 -3.86 20.44 -17.44
CA ALA A 131 -3.90 21.89 -17.71
C ALA A 131 -3.83 22.25 -19.21
N VAL A 132 -3.56 21.30 -20.12
CA VAL A 132 -3.33 21.59 -21.56
C VAL A 132 -4.61 21.47 -22.41
N THR A 133 -5.76 21.08 -21.83
CA THR A 133 -7.00 20.90 -22.62
C THR A 133 -8.12 21.89 -22.27
N THR A 134 -7.81 23.16 -21.96
CA THR A 134 -8.86 24.18 -21.87
C THR A 134 -8.41 25.59 -22.22
N THR A 135 -7.95 25.84 -23.45
CA THR A 135 -8.08 27.17 -24.08
C THR A 135 -7.86 27.07 -25.59
N GLU A 136 -8.92 26.95 -26.38
CA GLU A 136 -8.96 27.54 -27.73
C GLU A 136 -10.40 27.98 -28.03
N THR A 137 -10.73 29.22 -27.66
CA THR A 137 -11.84 29.97 -28.26
C THR A 137 -11.27 31.01 -29.22
N ASN A 138 -11.58 30.81 -30.50
CA ASN A 138 -11.77 31.78 -31.58
C ASN A 138 -10.74 32.90 -31.79
N THR A 139 -10.11 32.90 -32.97
CA THR A 139 -10.08 34.09 -33.84
C THR A 139 -10.06 33.69 -35.33
N THR A 140 -10.93 34.36 -36.07
CA THR A 140 -11.27 34.30 -37.49
C THR A 140 -10.07 34.23 -38.46
N ALA A 141 -10.13 33.31 -39.44
CA ALA A 141 -9.45 33.47 -40.71
C ALA A 141 -10.25 32.82 -41.87
N THR A 142 -10.30 33.59 -42.94
CA THR A 142 -11.10 33.52 -44.15
C THR A 142 -10.79 32.32 -45.06
N THR A 143 -11.84 31.85 -45.74
CA THR A 143 -11.92 31.13 -47.02
C THR A 143 -10.60 30.83 -47.75
N THR A 144 -10.33 29.56 -48.08
CA THR A 144 -10.01 29.11 -49.45
C THR A 144 -10.14 27.58 -49.54
N THR A 145 -10.99 27.17 -50.48
CA THR A 145 -11.24 25.83 -51.00
C THR A 145 -9.96 25.16 -51.51
N THR A 146 -9.68 23.90 -51.15
CA THR A 146 -9.15 22.91 -52.12
C THR A 146 -9.49 21.51 -51.65
N THR A 147 -10.45 20.92 -52.35
CA THR A 147 -10.76 19.49 -52.40
C THR A 147 -9.56 18.74 -52.99
N THR A 148 -9.08 17.68 -52.35
CA THR A 148 -8.43 16.58 -53.09
C THR A 148 -8.70 15.25 -52.41
N THR A 149 -9.70 14.56 -52.95
CA THR A 149 -9.97 13.13 -52.80
C THR A 149 -9.06 12.34 -53.72
N THR A 150 -8.31 11.37 -53.17
CA THR A 150 -7.92 10.10 -53.82
C THR A 150 -7.35 9.20 -52.72
N THR A 151 -7.98 8.12 -52.24
CA THR A 151 -8.52 6.91 -52.91
C THR A 151 -7.42 6.01 -53.47
N THR A 152 -7.18 4.92 -52.72
CA THR A 152 -6.84 3.55 -53.15
C THR A 152 -5.38 3.17 -53.46
N ALA A 153 -4.92 2.15 -52.73
CA ALA A 153 -4.28 0.89 -53.17
C ALA A 153 -3.21 0.50 -52.12
N GLY A 154 -3.22 -0.66 -51.47
CA GLY A 154 -3.57 -1.98 -51.96
C GLY A 154 -2.33 -2.64 -52.58
N LEU A 155 -1.99 -3.84 -52.08
CA LEU A 155 -0.86 -4.72 -52.43
C LEU A 155 0.49 -4.33 -51.78
N GLY A 156 1.27 -5.23 -51.20
CA GLY A 156 1.19 -6.68 -51.14
C GLY A 156 2.60 -7.27 -51.16
N LYS A 157 2.89 -8.11 -50.16
CA LYS A 157 3.83 -9.24 -50.13
C LYS A 157 5.36 -9.01 -50.17
N GLN A 158 5.98 -9.89 -49.36
CA GLN A 158 7.20 -10.71 -49.53
C GLN A 158 8.22 -10.41 -48.42
N SER A 159 8.51 -11.28 -47.44
CA SER A 159 8.90 -12.71 -47.45
C SER A 159 10.13 -13.00 -48.30
N THR A 160 11.26 -13.21 -47.64
CA THR A 160 12.41 -14.09 -48.00
C THR A 160 13.47 -13.82 -46.92
N THR A 161 13.70 -14.74 -45.98
CA THR A 161 14.60 -15.91 -45.98
C THR A 161 15.81 -15.60 -45.10
#